data_AF-A0A2R6KCD6-F1
#
_entry.id   AF-A0A2R6KCD6-F1
#
_cell.length_a   1.000
_cell.length_b   1.000
_cell.length_c   1.000
_cell.angle_alpha   90.00
_cell.angle_beta   90.00
_cell.angle_gamma   90.00
#
_symmetry.space_group_name_H-M   'P 1'
#
loop_
_entity.id
_entity.type
_entity.pdbx_description
1 polymer ?
#
loop_
_entity_poly.entity_id
_entity_poly.type
_entity_poly.pdbx_seq_one_letter_code
_entity_poly.pdbx_strand_id
1 'polypeptide(L)'
;MSDYRTIAVVIGVLLVVGTTAGSSGFSVTSADRGAEITVVDDDRAYLGVDRSPNGTANGTTNLTVAITNRFGDGTVLERVTLAATQDDASERLHSIRAGDSKEATLRGVSCDGSVEIRATGESVEVSLSRAVIC
;
A
#
# COMPACT_ATOMS: atom_id res chain seq x y z
N MET A 1 38.17 -58.10 -27.61
CA MET A 1 36.93 -57.33 -27.90
C MET A 1 36.03 -57.17 -26.66
N SER A 2 36.59 -57.21 -25.44
CA SER A 2 35.84 -57.13 -24.17
C SER A 2 36.20 -55.85 -23.38
N ASP A 3 37.47 -55.45 -23.40
CA ASP A 3 37.96 -54.36 -22.52
C ASP A 3 37.41 -52.98 -22.89
N TYR A 4 37.23 -52.70 -24.18
CA TYR A 4 36.65 -51.44 -24.65
C TYR A 4 35.17 -51.27 -24.24
N ARG A 5 34.42 -52.38 -24.11
CA ARG A 5 33.02 -52.35 -23.68
C ARG A 5 32.92 -52.06 -22.19
N THR A 6 33.80 -52.67 -21.39
CA THR A 6 33.85 -52.43 -19.94
C THR A 6 34.28 -51.00 -19.63
N ILE A 7 35.28 -50.48 -20.34
CA ILE A 7 35.75 -49.09 -20.17
C ILE A 7 34.66 -48.09 -20.57
N ALA A 8 33.94 -48.33 -21.68
CA ALA A 8 32.84 -47.45 -22.11
C ALA A 8 31.68 -47.43 -21.10
N VAL A 9 31.36 -48.57 -20.48
CA VAL A 9 30.30 -48.66 -19.45
C VAL A 9 30.71 -47.92 -18.19
N VAL A 10 31.96 -48.06 -17.74
CA VAL A 10 32.46 -47.35 -16.54
C VAL A 10 32.47 -45.83 -16.75
N ILE A 11 32.91 -45.36 -17.91
CA ILE A 11 32.88 -43.92 -18.26
C ILE A 11 31.43 -43.42 -18.35
N GLY A 12 30.53 -44.21 -18.96
CA GLY A 12 29.12 -43.87 -19.04
C GLY A 12 28.46 -43.73 -17.67
N VAL A 13 28.73 -44.65 -16.74
CA VAL A 13 28.20 -44.59 -15.37
C VAL A 13 28.75 -43.38 -14.60
N LEU A 14 30.04 -43.07 -14.74
CA LEU A 14 30.66 -41.89 -14.12
C LEU A 14 30.05 -40.57 -14.63
N LEU A 15 29.74 -40.48 -15.93
CA LEU A 15 29.11 -39.30 -16.51
C LEU A 15 27.65 -39.10 -16.04
N VAL A 16 26.92 -40.18 -15.79
CA VAL A 16 25.54 -40.12 -15.27
C VAL A 16 25.50 -39.73 -13.78
N VAL A 17 26.49 -40.15 -12.99
CA VAL A 17 26.57 -39.79 -11.56
C VAL A 17 27.05 -38.34 -11.37
N GLY A 18 27.84 -37.78 -12.29
CA GLY A 18 28.30 -36.39 -12.22
C GLY A 18 27.22 -35.33 -12.46
N THR A 19 26.14 -35.65 -13.18
CA THR A 19 25.09 -34.68 -13.54
C THR A 19 23.99 -34.52 -12.49
N THR A 20 23.95 -35.38 -11.46
CA THR A 20 22.95 -35.29 -10.38
C THR A 20 23.36 -34.38 -9.22
N ALA A 21 24.60 -33.84 -9.23
CA ALA A 21 25.15 -32.97 -8.19
C ALA A 21 25.06 -31.46 -8.52
N GLY A 22 24.08 -31.05 -9.32
CA GLY A 22 23.99 -29.68 -9.89
C GLY A 22 22.92 -28.76 -9.32
N SER A 23 22.24 -29.10 -8.20
CA SER A 23 21.16 -28.27 -7.64
C SER A 23 21.37 -27.82 -6.19
N SER A 24 22.56 -28.03 -5.61
CA SER A 24 22.88 -27.52 -4.28
C SER A 24 23.46 -26.10 -4.40
N GLY A 25 22.63 -25.06 -4.21
CA GLY A 25 23.19 -23.73 -3.94
C GLY A 25 22.38 -22.50 -4.31
N PHE A 26 21.06 -22.58 -4.53
CA PHE A 26 20.27 -21.38 -4.29
C PHE A 26 19.95 -21.33 -2.80
N SER A 27 20.88 -20.77 -2.02
CA SER A 27 20.53 -20.19 -0.73
C SER A 27 19.64 -19.00 -1.03
N VAL A 28 18.35 -19.26 -1.27
CA VAL A 28 17.33 -18.23 -1.24
C VAL A 28 17.29 -17.81 0.22
N THR A 29 18.07 -16.79 0.56
CA THR A 29 17.82 -16.03 1.77
C THR A 29 16.49 -15.33 1.51
N SER A 30 15.39 -16.01 1.86
CA SER A 30 14.14 -15.34 2.14
C SER A 30 14.43 -14.51 3.39
N ALA A 31 14.97 -13.32 3.18
CA ALA A 31 14.85 -12.28 4.17
C ALA A 31 13.34 -12.03 4.28
N ASP A 32 12.70 -12.76 5.19
CA ASP A 32 11.42 -12.43 5.77
C ASP A 32 11.61 -11.05 6.39
N ARG A 33 11.52 -10.02 5.56
CA ARG A 33 11.24 -8.68 6.05
C ARG A 33 9.79 -8.77 6.47
N GLY A 34 9.56 -9.28 7.67
CA GLY A 34 8.29 -9.14 8.36
C GLY A 34 8.02 -7.65 8.42
N ALA A 35 7.21 -7.16 7.50
CA ALA A 35 6.63 -5.84 7.63
C ALA A 35 5.70 -5.96 8.83
N GLU A 36 6.12 -5.41 9.97
CA GLU A 36 5.24 -5.27 11.12
C GLU A 36 4.14 -4.28 10.72
N ILE A 37 2.99 -4.82 10.31
CA ILE A 37 1.81 -4.03 10.01
C ILE A 37 1.16 -3.71 11.36
N THR A 38 1.68 -2.68 12.02
CA THR A 38 1.02 -2.14 13.22
C THR A 38 -0.18 -1.32 12.76
N VAL A 39 -1.38 -1.87 12.99
CA VAL A 39 -2.63 -1.12 12.86
C VAL A 39 -2.70 -0.17 14.05
N VAL A 40 -2.43 1.11 13.80
CA VAL A 40 -2.62 2.18 14.77
C VAL A 40 -4.02 2.75 14.65
N ASP A 41 -4.58 3.19 15.77
CA ASP A 41 -5.77 4.04 15.76
C ASP A 41 -5.52 5.30 14.92
N ASP A 42 -6.58 5.83 14.27
CA ASP A 42 -6.51 6.99 13.38
C ASP A 42 -5.82 8.21 14.05
N ASP A 43 -5.93 8.33 15.37
CA ASP A 43 -5.32 9.39 16.17
C ASP A 43 -3.79 9.32 16.24
N ARG A 44 -3.20 8.15 15.95
CA ARG A 44 -1.76 7.90 15.97
C ARG A 44 -1.18 7.57 14.59
N ALA A 45 -2.00 7.60 13.54
CA ALA A 45 -1.53 7.42 12.17
C ALA A 45 -0.70 8.62 11.68
N TYR A 46 0.30 8.35 10.82
CA TYR A 46 1.11 9.38 10.15
C TYR A 46 0.28 10.29 9.24
N LEU A 47 -0.86 9.81 8.77
CA LEU A 47 -1.88 10.62 8.12
C LEU A 47 -3.09 10.71 9.06
N GLY A 48 -3.28 11.87 9.68
CA GLY A 48 -4.48 12.14 10.47
C GLY A 48 -5.67 12.45 9.56
N VAL A 49 -6.82 11.83 9.84
CA VAL A 49 -8.05 12.03 9.07
C VAL A 49 -9.21 12.23 10.03
N ASP A 50 -9.76 13.44 10.05
CA ASP A 50 -10.97 13.78 10.78
C ASP A 50 -12.11 14.00 9.79
N ARG A 51 -13.28 13.45 10.07
CA ARG A 51 -14.46 13.50 9.19
C ARG A 51 -15.61 14.13 9.97
N SER A 52 -16.31 15.07 9.35
CA SER A 52 -17.50 15.70 9.92
C SER A 52 -18.61 15.75 8.86
N PRO A 53 -19.74 15.06 9.07
CA PRO A 53 -20.89 15.18 8.19
C PRO A 53 -21.65 16.47 8.47
N ASN A 54 -22.27 17.02 7.43
CA ASN A 54 -23.10 18.21 7.54
C ASN A 54 -24.28 18.15 6.56
N GLY A 55 -25.47 18.44 7.08
CA GLY A 55 -26.69 18.49 6.29
C GLY A 55 -27.10 17.13 5.72
N THR A 56 -26.95 16.07 6.51
CA THR A 56 -27.39 14.72 6.14
C THR A 56 -28.88 14.69 5.87
N ALA A 57 -29.28 14.32 4.65
CA ALA A 57 -30.67 14.16 4.24
C ALA A 57 -30.78 13.18 3.07
N ASN A 58 -31.88 12.42 3.01
CA ASN A 58 -32.19 11.51 1.91
C ASN A 58 -31.06 10.51 1.56
N GLY A 59 -30.33 10.02 2.58
CA GLY A 59 -29.23 9.07 2.38
C GLY A 59 -27.95 9.69 1.81
N THR A 60 -27.84 11.02 1.76
CA THR A 60 -26.62 11.73 1.36
C THR A 60 -26.21 12.77 2.40
N THR A 61 -24.93 13.14 2.43
CA THR A 61 -24.39 14.18 3.33
C THR A 61 -23.32 15.03 2.65
N ASN A 62 -23.04 16.22 3.16
CA ASN A 62 -21.80 16.92 2.82
C ASN A 62 -20.74 16.50 3.82
N LEU A 63 -19.67 15.88 3.36
CA LEU A 63 -18.61 15.39 4.22
C LEU A 63 -17.41 16.33 4.17
N THR A 64 -17.15 17.03 5.26
CA THR A 64 -15.90 17.75 5.45
C THR A 64 -14.85 16.81 6.03
N VAL A 65 -13.68 16.78 5.41
CA VAL A 65 -12.56 15.92 5.79
C VAL A 65 -11.33 16.80 6.04
N ALA A 66 -10.82 16.78 7.27
CA ALA A 66 -9.56 17.40 7.63
C ALA A 66 -8.42 16.37 7.55
N ILE A 67 -7.39 16.71 6.78
CA ILE A 67 -6.21 15.88 6.57
C ILE A 67 -5.02 16.55 7.25
N THR A 68 -4.42 15.85 8.22
CA THR A 68 -3.24 16.31 8.95
C THR A 68 -2.03 15.48 8.55
N ASN A 69 -0.97 16.14 8.08
CA ASN A 69 0.31 15.48 7.81
C ASN A 69 1.08 15.34 9.13
N ARG A 70 1.16 14.14 9.70
CA ARG A 70 1.89 13.85 10.94
C ARG A 70 3.21 13.11 10.68
N PHE A 71 3.72 13.14 9.44
CA PHE A 71 5.06 12.63 9.13
C PHE A 71 6.14 13.50 9.79
N GLY A 72 7.35 12.95 9.88
CA GLY A 72 8.50 13.68 10.42
C GLY A 72 8.83 14.94 9.60
N ASP A 73 9.45 15.92 10.28
CA ASP A 73 9.85 17.19 9.69
C ASP A 73 10.57 17.02 8.35
N GLY A 74 10.23 17.88 7.39
CA GLY A 74 10.73 17.81 6.01
C GLY A 74 9.88 16.95 5.08
N THR A 75 8.97 16.12 5.58
CA THR A 75 8.06 15.36 4.73
C THR A 75 6.88 16.22 4.28
N VAL A 76 6.77 16.46 2.98
CA VAL A 76 5.65 17.20 2.37
C VAL A 76 4.78 16.23 1.58
N LEU A 77 3.48 16.24 1.87
CA LEU A 77 2.49 15.61 1.01
C LEU A 77 2.20 16.58 -0.12
N GLU A 78 2.76 16.35 -1.30
CA GLU A 78 2.64 17.25 -2.46
C GLU A 78 1.23 17.29 -3.05
N ARG A 79 0.55 16.14 -3.00
CA ARG A 79 -0.79 15.97 -3.55
C ARG A 79 -1.62 15.09 -2.63
N VAL A 80 -2.81 15.57 -2.30
CA VAL A 80 -3.81 14.77 -1.59
C VAL A 80 -5.11 14.80 -2.40
N THR A 81 -5.67 13.63 -2.68
CA THR A 81 -6.93 13.47 -3.41
C THR A 81 -7.93 12.73 -2.54
N LEU A 82 -9.16 13.22 -2.53
CA LEU A 82 -10.30 12.60 -1.88
C LEU A 82 -11.31 12.26 -2.96
N ALA A 83 -11.83 11.03 -2.96
CA ALA A 83 -12.83 10.60 -3.93
C ALA A 83 -13.88 9.72 -3.24
N ALA A 84 -15.16 10.04 -3.43
CA ALA A 84 -16.24 9.15 -3.05
C ALA A 84 -16.32 7.96 -4.03
N THR A 85 -16.62 6.77 -3.53
CA THR A 85 -16.64 5.56 -4.36
C THR A 85 -17.98 5.30 -5.04
N GLN A 86 -19.07 5.82 -4.50
CA GLN A 86 -20.42 5.65 -5.03
C GLN A 86 -20.95 6.88 -5.76
N ASP A 87 -20.21 7.98 -5.71
CA ASP A 87 -20.58 9.28 -6.27
C ASP A 87 -19.38 9.88 -6.99
N ASP A 88 -19.61 10.73 -7.99
CA ASP A 88 -18.54 11.44 -8.71
C ASP A 88 -17.92 12.61 -7.92
N ALA A 89 -18.13 12.64 -6.60
CA ALA A 89 -17.59 13.68 -5.73
C ALA A 89 -16.09 13.43 -5.49
N SER A 90 -15.26 14.39 -5.89
CA SER A 90 -13.83 14.36 -5.61
C SER A 90 -13.27 15.74 -5.32
N GLU A 91 -12.25 15.79 -4.49
CA GLU A 91 -11.54 17.01 -4.11
C GLU A 91 -10.04 16.79 -4.16
N ARG A 92 -9.30 17.86 -4.40
CA ARG A 92 -7.83 17.84 -4.43
C ARG A 92 -7.27 18.95 -3.57
N LEU A 93 -6.45 18.56 -2.60
CA LEU A 93 -5.69 19.49 -1.78
C LEU A 93 -4.29 19.65 -2.34
N HIS A 94 -3.81 20.88 -2.22
CA HIS A 94 -2.42 21.25 -2.50
C HIS A 94 -1.52 20.77 -1.35
N SER A 95 -0.22 21.04 -1.49
CA SER A 95 0.80 20.53 -0.59
C SER A 95 0.48 20.77 0.91
N ILE A 96 0.67 19.74 1.74
CA ILE A 96 0.53 19.79 3.19
C ILE A 96 1.89 19.49 3.81
N ARG A 97 2.49 20.44 4.53
CA ARG A 97 3.78 20.22 5.21
C ARG A 97 3.59 19.40 6.47
N ALA A 98 4.66 18.79 6.97
CA ALA A 98 4.66 18.12 8.26
C ALA A 98 4.12 19.07 9.36
N GLY A 99 3.18 18.57 10.16
CA GLY A 99 2.47 19.30 11.20
C GLY A 99 1.25 20.10 10.72
N ASP A 100 1.13 20.39 9.42
CA ASP A 100 0.00 21.16 8.89
C ASP A 100 -1.26 20.31 8.70
N SER A 101 -2.42 20.98 8.72
CA SER A 101 -3.72 20.40 8.38
C SER A 101 -4.42 21.19 7.27
N LYS A 102 -5.18 20.49 6.43
CA LYS A 102 -6.04 21.08 5.39
C LYS A 102 -7.38 20.37 5.32
N GLU A 103 -8.43 21.12 5.00
CA GLU A 103 -9.78 20.60 4.87
C GLU A 103 -10.23 20.55 3.40
N ALA A 104 -10.97 19.50 3.06
CA ALA A 104 -11.72 19.35 1.82
C ALA A 104 -13.18 19.06 2.14
N THR A 105 -14.12 19.45 1.29
CA THR A 105 -15.53 19.11 1.46
C THR A 105 -16.08 18.42 0.24
N LEU A 106 -16.48 17.16 0.40
CA LEU A 106 -17.21 16.40 -0.62
C LEU A 106 -18.70 16.67 -0.43
N ARG A 107 -19.41 17.03 -1.50
CA ARG A 107 -20.83 17.40 -1.43
C ARG A 107 -21.72 16.25 -1.90
N GLY A 108 -22.82 16.03 -1.19
CA GLY A 108 -23.85 15.08 -1.58
C GLY A 108 -23.36 13.63 -1.69
N VAL A 109 -22.43 13.22 -0.84
CA VAL A 109 -21.91 11.85 -0.84
C VAL A 109 -22.90 10.88 -0.19
N SER A 110 -23.02 9.69 -0.74
CA SER A 110 -23.89 8.61 -0.25
C SER A 110 -23.44 8.11 1.12
N CYS A 111 -24.38 7.97 2.06
CA CYS A 111 -24.13 7.46 3.41
C CYS A 111 -23.68 5.99 3.44
N ASP A 112 -24.06 5.20 2.43
CA ASP A 112 -23.61 3.81 2.28
C ASP A 112 -22.25 3.71 1.55
N GLY A 113 -21.69 4.86 1.16
CA GLY A 113 -20.45 4.98 0.41
C GLY A 113 -19.19 4.91 1.26
N SER A 114 -18.05 4.96 0.56
CA SER A 114 -16.74 5.19 1.17
C SER A 114 -16.03 6.33 0.46
N VAL A 115 -15.07 6.94 1.16
CA VAL A 115 -14.15 7.93 0.63
C VAL A 115 -12.76 7.32 0.59
N GLU A 116 -12.17 7.30 -0.60
CA GLU A 116 -10.77 7.00 -0.81
C GLU A 116 -9.96 8.29 -0.66
N ILE A 117 -8.93 8.23 0.19
CA ILE A 117 -7.98 9.31 0.43
C ILE A 117 -6.62 8.81 0.00
N ARG A 118 -6.01 9.51 -0.96
CA ARG A 118 -4.66 9.21 -1.44
C ARG A 118 -3.79 10.44 -1.24
N ALA A 119 -2.68 10.26 -0.52
CA ALA A 119 -1.69 11.30 -0.27
C ALA A 119 -0.32 10.85 -0.79
N THR A 120 0.31 11.68 -1.61
CA THR A 120 1.62 11.39 -2.20
C THR A 120 2.59 12.54 -1.93
N GLY A 121 3.80 12.21 -1.54
CA GLY A 121 4.95 13.11 -1.44
C GLY A 121 6.19 12.47 -2.08
N GLU A 122 7.34 13.11 -1.93
CA GLU A 122 8.59 12.69 -2.56
C GLU A 122 9.02 11.24 -2.21
N SER A 123 8.83 10.84 -0.95
CA SER A 123 9.25 9.53 -0.44
C SER A 123 8.11 8.76 0.25
N VAL A 124 6.87 9.25 0.16
CA VAL A 124 5.73 8.69 0.87
C VAL A 124 4.52 8.58 -0.04
N GLU A 125 3.83 7.45 0.04
CA GLU A 125 2.52 7.27 -0.54
C GLU A 125 1.62 6.60 0.51
N VAL A 126 0.46 7.19 0.74
CA VAL A 126 -0.57 6.67 1.65
C VAL A 126 -1.87 6.57 0.86
N SER A 127 -2.52 5.42 0.93
CA SER A 127 -3.89 5.24 0.47
C SER A 127 -4.74 4.68 1.60
N LEU A 128 -5.92 5.26 1.77
CA LEU A 128 -6.84 4.94 2.84
C LEU A 128 -8.27 4.91 2.27
N SER A 129 -9.06 3.94 2.70
CA SER A 129 -10.51 3.95 2.48
C SER A 129 -11.23 4.06 3.82
N ARG A 130 -12.24 4.93 3.87
CA ARG A 130 -13.05 5.18 5.06
C ARG A 130 -14.53 5.26 4.68
N ALA A 131 -15.40 4.62 5.45
CA ALA A 131 -16.84 4.75 5.24
C ALA A 131 -17.30 6.22 5.35
N VAL A 132 -18.31 6.61 4.59
CA VAL A 132 -18.98 7.89 4.81
C VAL A 132 -19.70 7.81 6.15
N ILE A 133 -19.58 8.87 6.95
CA ILE A 133 -20.34 9.00 8.19
C ILE A 133 -21.54 9.90 7.92
N CYS A 134 -22.67 9.49 8.48
CA CYS A 134 -23.95 10.16 8.50
C CYS A 134 -24.56 9.88 9.89
#